data_AF-A0A383CZ01-F1
#
_entry.id   AF-A0A383CZ01-F1
#
_cell.length_a   1.000
_cell.length_b   1.000
_cell.length_c   1.000
_cell.angle_alpha   90.00
_cell.angle_beta   90.00
_cell.angle_gamma   90.00
#
_symmetry.space_group_name_H-M   'P 1'
#
loop_
_entity.id
_entity.type
_entity.pdbx_description
1 polymer ?
#
loop_
_entity_poly.entity_id
_entity_poly.type
_entity_poly.pdbx_seq_one_letter_code
_entity_poly.pdbx_strand_id
1 'polypeptide(L)'
;MTEQTNKINLLNEGIIPIYEPGLEELVKKNHKQKRLIFTNNIGNAIKKSDIVFICVGTPTNKKNNSANLKYVYQVSKQISKYINRYKIIVIKSTVPFTTGDKIEKIIKKKNNKKLFDVVSNPEFLREGEAIRDFIY
;
A
#
# COMPACT_ATOMS: atom_id res chain seq x y z
N MET A 1 12.54 10.90 -16.48
CA MET A 1 11.31 10.82 -15.63
C MET A 1 11.31 9.48 -14.93
N THR A 2 11.09 9.42 -13.60
CA THR A 2 11.23 8.17 -12.84
C THR A 2 10.18 7.13 -13.23
N GLU A 3 10.55 5.84 -13.17
CA GLU A 3 9.69 4.69 -13.51
C GLU A 3 8.33 4.72 -12.77
N GLN A 4 8.30 5.19 -11.52
CA GLN A 4 7.08 5.34 -10.73
C GLN A 4 6.15 6.44 -11.23
N THR A 5 6.71 7.58 -11.67
CA THR A 5 5.90 8.68 -12.23
C THR A 5 5.25 8.23 -13.54
N ASN A 6 5.99 7.47 -14.34
CA ASN A 6 5.44 6.88 -15.57
C ASN A 6 4.29 5.91 -15.27
N LYS A 7 4.41 5.02 -14.27
CA LYS A 7 3.32 4.11 -13.88
C LYS A 7 2.05 4.85 -13.44
N ILE A 8 2.19 5.93 -12.66
CA ILE A 8 1.04 6.72 -12.20
C ILE A 8 0.37 7.45 -13.38
N ASN A 9 1.15 7.98 -14.32
CA ASN A 9 0.61 8.62 -15.51
C ASN A 9 -0.18 7.62 -16.38
N LEU A 10 0.38 6.44 -16.62
CA LEU A 10 -0.32 5.36 -17.34
C LEU A 10 -1.63 4.98 -16.65
N LEU A 11 -1.63 4.82 -15.32
CA LEU A 11 -2.85 4.51 -14.57
C LEU A 11 -3.91 5.63 -14.66
N ASN A 12 -3.50 6.90 -14.66
CA ASN A 12 -4.41 8.04 -14.87
C ASN A 12 -4.95 8.11 -16.31
N GLU A 13 -4.20 7.61 -17.29
CA GLU A 13 -4.64 7.42 -18.68
C GLU A 13 -5.51 6.15 -18.86
N GLY A 14 -5.70 5.37 -17.79
CA GLY A 14 -6.48 4.13 -17.81
C GLY A 14 -5.72 2.94 -18.39
N ILE A 15 -4.39 3.05 -18.54
CA ILE A 15 -3.49 1.99 -19.01
C ILE A 15 -2.96 1.22 -17.80
N ILE A 16 -3.30 -0.06 -17.71
CA ILE A 16 -2.87 -0.92 -16.59
C ILE A 16 -1.55 -1.61 -16.93
N PRO A 17 -0.49 -1.47 -16.10
CA PRO A 17 0.84 -1.99 -16.40
C PRO A 17 1.00 -3.50 -16.10
N ILE A 18 -0.08 -4.20 -15.79
CA ILE A 18 -0.13 -5.64 -15.49
C ILE A 18 -1.32 -6.27 -16.20
N TYR A 19 -1.22 -7.56 -16.50
CA TYR A 19 -2.33 -8.33 -17.06
C TYR A 19 -3.11 -9.00 -15.92
N GLU A 20 -4.39 -8.66 -15.80
CA GLU A 20 -5.33 -9.28 -14.87
C GLU A 20 -6.74 -9.18 -15.50
N PRO A 21 -7.42 -10.30 -15.79
CA PRO A 21 -8.73 -10.29 -16.45
C PRO A 21 -9.75 -9.41 -15.70
N GLY A 22 -10.37 -8.47 -16.41
CA GLY A 22 -11.38 -7.55 -15.86
C GLY A 22 -10.84 -6.35 -15.08
N LEU A 23 -9.54 -6.26 -14.80
CA LEU A 23 -8.96 -5.19 -13.98
C LEU A 23 -9.03 -3.83 -14.67
N GLU A 24 -8.76 -3.78 -15.97
CA GLU A 24 -8.77 -2.55 -16.76
C GLU A 24 -10.16 -1.90 -16.76
N GLU A 25 -11.23 -2.68 -16.96
CA GLU A 25 -12.60 -2.19 -16.92
C GLU A 25 -12.96 -1.65 -15.52
N LEU A 26 -12.62 -2.41 -14.47
CA LEU A 26 -12.87 -2.04 -13.08
C LEU A 26 -12.17 -0.71 -12.73
N VAL A 27 -10.90 -0.55 -13.12
CA VAL A 27 -10.12 0.66 -12.86
C VAL A 27 -10.71 1.84 -13.64
N LYS A 28 -10.96 1.69 -14.95
CA LYS A 28 -11.53 2.77 -15.78
C LYS A 28 -12.88 3.24 -15.23
N LYS A 29 -13.76 2.32 -14.84
CA LYS A 29 -15.08 2.63 -14.25
C LYS A 29 -14.94 3.43 -12.96
N ASN A 30 -14.11 2.97 -12.01
CA ASN A 30 -13.95 3.64 -10.71
C ASN A 30 -13.17 4.96 -10.82
N HIS A 31 -12.24 5.06 -11.77
CA HIS A 31 -11.52 6.30 -12.08
C HIS A 31 -12.46 7.35 -12.65
N LYS A 32 -13.29 7.00 -13.66
CA LYS A 32 -14.31 7.90 -14.23
C LYS A 32 -15.32 8.38 -13.18
N GLN A 33 -15.66 7.52 -12.22
CA GLN A 33 -16.58 7.84 -11.12
C GLN A 33 -15.89 8.53 -9.92
N LYS A 34 -14.60 8.88 -10.02
CA LYS A 34 -13.80 9.57 -8.99
C LYS A 34 -13.75 8.85 -7.64
N ARG A 35 -14.00 7.54 -7.61
CA ARG A 35 -13.83 6.68 -6.42
C ARG A 35 -12.42 6.12 -6.30
N LEU A 36 -11.68 6.08 -7.40
CA LEU A 36 -10.27 5.67 -7.47
C LEU A 36 -9.44 6.82 -8.02
N ILE A 37 -8.38 7.18 -7.31
CA ILE A 37 -7.47 8.27 -7.66
C ILE A 37 -6.03 7.76 -7.53
N PHE A 38 -5.22 7.92 -8.58
CA PHE A 38 -3.80 7.61 -8.55
C PHE A 38 -2.98 8.88 -8.29
N THR A 39 -2.03 8.83 -7.36
CA THR A 39 -1.21 9.99 -7.01
C THR A 39 0.16 9.60 -6.49
N ASN A 40 1.15 10.46 -6.73
CA ASN A 40 2.48 10.39 -6.10
C ASN A 40 2.55 11.25 -4.83
N ASN A 41 1.51 12.03 -4.50
CA ASN A 41 1.47 12.86 -3.31
C ASN A 41 1.03 12.04 -2.08
N ILE A 42 1.98 11.25 -1.58
CA ILE A 42 1.80 10.36 -0.42
C ILE A 42 1.29 11.12 0.80
N GLY A 43 1.79 12.33 1.05
CA GLY A 43 1.39 13.12 2.23
C GLY A 43 -0.07 13.54 2.18
N ASN A 44 -0.56 13.98 1.02
CA ASN A 44 -1.98 14.31 0.86
C ASN A 44 -2.87 13.06 0.96
N ALA A 45 -2.45 11.94 0.36
CA ALA A 45 -3.17 10.67 0.45
C ALA A 45 -3.33 10.22 1.92
N ILE A 46 -2.24 10.19 2.68
CA ILE A 46 -2.26 9.81 4.10
C ILE A 46 -3.17 10.73 4.91
N LYS A 47 -3.08 12.05 4.73
CA LYS A 47 -3.89 13.02 5.49
C LYS A 47 -5.39 12.83 5.27
N LYS A 48 -5.79 12.53 4.03
CA LYS A 48 -7.19 12.35 3.63
C LYS A 48 -7.76 10.99 4.05
N SER A 49 -6.95 9.93 4.09
CA SER A 49 -7.42 8.58 4.42
C SER A 49 -7.67 8.33 5.91
N ASP A 50 -8.68 7.54 6.21
CA ASP A 50 -8.94 6.98 7.56
C ASP A 50 -8.26 5.60 7.74
N ILE A 51 -8.15 4.82 6.65
CA ILE A 51 -7.45 3.53 6.60
C ILE A 51 -6.33 3.60 5.56
N VAL A 52 -5.14 3.10 5.91
CA VAL A 52 -3.95 3.12 5.04
C VAL A 52 -3.41 1.70 4.89
N PHE A 53 -3.52 1.14 3.68
CA PHE A 53 -2.95 -0.16 3.35
C PHE A 53 -1.50 -0.03 2.86
N ILE A 54 -0.61 -0.86 3.41
CA ILE A 54 0.77 -1.04 2.94
C ILE A 54 0.80 -2.27 2.04
N CYS A 55 0.93 -2.05 0.74
CA CYS A 55 0.91 -3.07 -0.31
C CYS A 55 2.20 -3.08 -1.15
N VAL A 56 3.34 -2.75 -0.54
CA VAL A 56 4.63 -2.74 -1.25
C VAL A 56 5.25 -4.14 -1.30
N GLY A 57 6.03 -4.41 -2.34
CA GLY A 57 6.74 -5.69 -2.45
C GLY A 57 7.78 -5.89 -1.35
N THR A 58 7.93 -7.15 -0.93
CA THR A 58 8.89 -7.61 0.09
C THR A 58 9.81 -8.69 -0.50
N PRO A 59 10.56 -8.37 -1.57
CA PRO A 59 11.33 -9.37 -2.30
C PRO A 59 12.34 -10.07 -1.38
N THR A 60 12.60 -11.35 -1.66
CA THR A 60 13.59 -12.12 -0.92
C THR A 60 14.99 -11.55 -1.11
N ASN A 61 15.73 -11.38 -0.02
CA ASN A 61 17.11 -10.96 -0.03
C ASN A 61 18.00 -12.12 -0.47
N LYS A 62 18.71 -11.94 -1.59
CA LYS A 62 19.57 -12.95 -2.22
C LYS A 62 20.68 -13.49 -1.32
N LYS A 63 21.09 -12.76 -0.28
CA LYS A 63 22.22 -13.15 0.59
C LYS A 63 21.82 -14.09 1.72
N ASN A 64 20.58 -14.03 2.20
CA ASN A 64 20.17 -14.72 3.43
C ASN A 64 18.73 -15.26 3.37
N ASN A 65 18.10 -15.25 2.19
CA ASN A 65 16.72 -15.68 1.95
C ASN A 65 15.66 -15.03 2.86
N SER A 66 15.97 -13.91 3.50
CA SER A 66 15.02 -13.16 4.34
C SER A 66 14.19 -12.17 3.52
N ALA A 67 12.98 -11.84 3.98
CA ALA A 67 12.16 -10.81 3.35
C ALA A 67 12.83 -9.42 3.44
N ASN A 68 12.93 -8.69 2.32
CA ASN A 68 13.42 -7.32 2.32
C ASN A 68 12.31 -6.33 2.73
N LEU A 69 12.40 -5.82 3.96
CA LEU A 69 11.42 -4.91 4.55
C LEU A 69 11.72 -3.41 4.33
N LYS A 70 12.73 -3.07 3.50
CA LYS A 70 13.15 -1.68 3.26
C LYS A 70 11.97 -0.80 2.85
N TYR A 71 11.16 -1.25 1.89
CA TYR A 71 10.03 -0.47 1.37
C TYR A 71 8.91 -0.32 2.41
N VAL A 72 8.61 -1.38 3.17
CA VAL A 72 7.63 -1.36 4.27
C VAL A 72 8.01 -0.30 5.31
N TYR A 73 9.28 -0.28 5.74
CA TYR A 73 9.75 0.70 6.70
C TYR A 73 9.86 2.12 6.13
N GLN A 74 10.16 2.28 4.84
CA GLN A 74 10.12 3.58 4.18
C GLN A 74 8.69 4.15 4.18
N VAL A 75 7.68 3.36 3.81
CA VAL A 75 6.27 3.77 3.87
C VAL A 75 5.86 4.09 5.31
N SER A 76 6.28 3.27 6.28
CA SER A 76 6.01 3.51 7.71
C SER A 76 6.55 4.87 8.19
N LYS A 77 7.75 5.27 7.73
CA LYS A 77 8.32 6.59 8.02
C LYS A 77 7.53 7.72 7.35
N GLN A 78 6.99 7.51 6.15
CA GLN A 78 6.13 8.49 5.48
C GLN A 78 4.80 8.65 6.22
N ILE A 79 4.17 7.54 6.65
CA ILE A 79 2.97 7.57 7.49
C ILE A 79 3.24 8.36 8.77
N SER A 80 4.34 8.05 9.46
CA SER A 80 4.76 8.78 10.66
C SER A 80 4.94 10.28 10.45
N LYS A 81 5.29 10.73 9.24
CA LYS A 81 5.51 12.16 8.93
C LYS A 81 4.19 12.90 8.66
N TYR A 82 3.17 12.22 8.13
CA TYR A 82 1.97 12.85 7.61
C TYR A 82 0.68 12.53 8.37
N ILE A 83 0.74 11.68 9.39
CA ILE A 83 -0.41 11.39 10.24
C ILE A 83 -0.90 12.66 10.94
N ASN A 84 -2.21 12.91 10.86
CA ASN A 84 -2.85 14.16 11.30
C ASN A 84 -4.11 13.94 12.14
N ARG A 85 -4.63 12.70 12.16
CA ARG A 85 -5.80 12.23 12.93
C ARG A 85 -5.68 10.73 13.11
N TYR A 86 -6.60 10.11 13.84
CA TYR A 86 -6.64 8.67 14.02
C TYR A 86 -6.66 7.93 12.67
N LYS A 87 -5.83 6.88 12.52
CA LYS A 87 -5.77 6.05 11.31
C LYS A 87 -5.57 4.57 11.63
N ILE A 88 -6.20 3.70 10.85
CA ILE A 88 -5.91 2.26 10.87
C ILE A 88 -4.86 1.98 9.79
N ILE A 89 -3.72 1.43 10.19
CA ILE A 89 -2.60 1.11 9.30
C ILE A 89 -2.60 -0.39 9.09
N VAL A 90 -2.93 -0.80 7.87
CA VAL A 90 -3.12 -2.20 7.51
C VAL A 90 -1.90 -2.71 6.77
N ILE A 91 -1.28 -3.76 7.29
CA ILE A 91 -0.20 -4.46 6.62
C ILE A 91 -0.84 -5.54 5.73
N LYS A 92 -0.80 -5.32 4.42
CA LYS A 92 -1.23 -6.29 3.42
C LYS A 92 -0.05 -7.03 2.78
N SER A 93 1.09 -6.35 2.64
CA SER A 93 2.36 -6.96 2.21
C SER A 93 2.69 -8.22 3.02
N THR A 94 3.15 -9.27 2.33
CA THR A 94 3.68 -10.48 2.97
C THR A 94 4.94 -10.16 3.75
N VAL A 95 4.85 -10.20 5.08
CA VAL A 95 5.94 -9.84 6.00
C VAL A 95 6.16 -10.92 7.06
N PRO A 96 7.37 -11.06 7.61
CA PRO A 96 7.61 -11.92 8.76
C PRO A 96 6.80 -11.47 9.98
N PHE A 97 6.60 -12.41 10.91
CA PHE A 97 6.04 -12.14 12.24
C PHE A 97 6.80 -11.00 12.94
N THR A 98 6.14 -10.28 13.87
CA THR A 98 6.64 -9.05 14.56
C THR A 98 6.84 -7.80 13.69
N THR A 99 6.63 -7.85 12.38
CA THR A 99 6.79 -6.64 11.54
C THR A 99 5.82 -5.54 11.95
N GLY A 100 4.60 -5.88 12.40
CA GLY A 100 3.64 -4.94 12.97
C GLY A 100 4.21 -4.11 14.13
N ASP A 101 4.82 -4.77 15.11
CA ASP A 101 5.43 -4.10 16.28
C ASP A 101 6.55 -3.13 15.86
N LYS A 102 7.31 -3.47 14.82
CA LYS A 102 8.36 -2.60 14.27
C LYS A 102 7.78 -1.37 13.59
N ILE A 103 6.69 -1.54 12.82
CA ILE A 103 5.98 -0.41 12.20
C ILE A 103 5.40 0.49 13.29
N GLU A 104 4.75 -0.08 14.30
CA GLU A 104 4.23 0.68 15.43
C GLU A 104 5.32 1.49 16.12
N LYS A 105 6.46 0.86 16.44
CA LYS A 105 7.63 1.55 17.03
C LYS A 105 8.13 2.68 16.14
N ILE A 106 8.17 2.51 14.82
CA ILE A 106 8.60 3.56 13.88
C ILE A 106 7.68 4.78 13.97
N ILE A 107 6.36 4.56 13.98
CA ILE A 107 5.37 5.64 13.95
C ILE A 107 5.25 6.33 15.31
N LYS A 108 5.30 5.54 16.40
CA LYS A 108 5.25 6.02 17.79
C LYS A 108 6.43 6.93 18.17
N LYS A 109 7.56 6.85 17.47
CA LYS A 109 8.72 7.74 17.70
C LYS A 109 8.40 9.23 17.56
N LYS A 110 7.40 9.59 16.75
CA LYS A 110 7.04 10.99 16.47
C LYS A 110 5.57 11.31 16.72
N ASN A 111 4.77 10.32 17.12
CA ASN A 111 3.32 10.45 17.21
C ASN A 111 2.76 9.75 18.44
N ASN A 112 1.65 10.26 18.96
CA ASN A 112 0.92 9.61 20.06
C ASN A 112 0.30 8.30 19.56
N LYS A 113 0.40 7.22 20.34
CA LYS A 113 -0.21 5.92 20.03
C LYS A 113 -1.73 6.00 19.86
N LYS A 114 -2.40 6.99 20.47
CA LYS A 114 -3.84 7.25 20.29
C LYS A 114 -4.21 7.69 18.86
N LEU A 115 -3.25 8.02 18.00
CA LEU A 115 -3.50 8.43 16.62
C LEU A 115 -3.48 7.26 15.63
N PHE A 116 -3.15 6.04 16.04
CA PHE A 116 -3.13 4.94 15.09
C PHE A 116 -3.19 3.56 15.74
N ASP A 117 -3.69 2.60 14.98
CA ASP A 117 -3.50 1.18 15.22
C ASP A 117 -2.85 0.53 14.01
N VAL A 118 -2.04 -0.51 14.26
CA VAL A 118 -1.39 -1.30 13.22
C VAL A 118 -2.02 -2.68 13.23
N VAL A 119 -2.58 -3.10 12.11
CA VAL A 119 -3.25 -4.40 11.95
C VAL A 119 -2.64 -5.17 10.80
N SER A 120 -2.72 -6.49 10.86
CA SER A 120 -2.33 -7.38 9.77
C SER A 120 -3.57 -7.85 9.03
N ASN A 121 -3.62 -7.65 7.71
CA ASN A 121 -4.63 -8.22 6.84
C ASN A 121 -3.90 -8.75 5.59
N PRO A 122 -3.29 -9.95 5.70
CA PRO A 122 -2.58 -10.55 4.57
C PRO A 122 -3.53 -10.81 3.41
N GLU A 123 -2.96 -11.00 2.23
CA GLU A 123 -3.68 -11.34 1.01
C GLU A 123 -3.38 -12.77 0.58
N PHE A 124 -4.32 -13.36 -0.15
CA PHE A 124 -4.26 -14.74 -0.65
C PHE A 124 -4.73 -14.80 -2.11
N LEU A 125 -4.29 -13.84 -2.93
CA LEU A 125 -4.72 -13.69 -4.31
C LEU A 125 -3.83 -14.50 -5.25
N ARG A 126 -4.43 -15.11 -6.27
CA ARG A 126 -3.70 -15.76 -7.37
C ARG A 126 -3.62 -14.83 -8.56
N GLU A 127 -2.44 -14.77 -9.18
CA GLU A 127 -2.23 -13.99 -10.42
C GLU A 127 -3.12 -14.55 -11.54
N GLY A 128 -3.89 -13.67 -12.20
CA GLY A 128 -4.88 -14.03 -13.22
C GLY A 128 -6.29 -14.31 -12.70
N GLU A 129 -6.48 -14.45 -11.37
CA GLU A 129 -7.79 -14.66 -10.73
C GLU A 129 -8.01 -13.69 -9.54
N ALA A 130 -7.19 -12.65 -9.41
CA ALA A 130 -7.10 -11.80 -8.23
C ALA A 130 -8.41 -11.03 -7.96
N ILE A 131 -9.16 -10.67 -8.99
CA ILE A 131 -10.48 -10.03 -8.81
C ILE A 131 -11.48 -11.00 -8.20
N ARG A 132 -11.48 -12.24 -8.67
CA ARG A 132 -12.39 -13.28 -8.17
C ARG A 132 -12.05 -13.62 -6.72
N ASP A 133 -10.78 -13.88 -6.44
CA ASP A 133 -10.27 -14.21 -5.10
C ASP A 133 -10.46 -13.07 -4.08
N PHE A 134 -10.61 -11.81 -4.55
CA PHE A 134 -10.88 -10.67 -3.68
C PHE A 134 -12.37 -10.47 -3.38
N ILE A 135 -13.26 -10.87 -4.30
CA ILE A 135 -14.72 -10.64 -4.18
C ILE A 135 -15.42 -11.82 -3.48
N TYR A 136 -14.96 -13.04 -3.73
CA TYR A 136 -15.60 -14.29 -3.30
C TYR A 136 -14.66 -15.11 -2.41
#